data_AF-A0A2S7YKB5-F1
#
_entry.id   AF-A0A2S7YKB5-F1
#
_cell.length_a   1.000
_cell.length_b   1.000
_cell.length_c   1.000
_cell.angle_alpha   90.00
_cell.angle_beta   90.00
_cell.angle_gamma   90.00
#
_symmetry.space_group_name_H-M   'P 1'
#
loop_
_entity.id
_entity.type
_entity.pdbx_description
1 polymer ?
#
loop_
_entity_poly.entity_id
_entity_poly.type
_entity_poly.pdbx_seq_one_letter_code
_entity_poly.pdbx_strand_id
1 'polypeptide(L)'
;MGVSFALQNEKTSAWVYKIHSTPNMIDLNDSGFEIRYKKEEEFSALGGVLYDQIEAWVEVTYNGLRKAGMKSGNVDKLFNVEPIDFELPAFNFTTNPDYNHKYDDLSASPGQPQLAGDSANLAKYKEKSLEGYAIEFMEKNGKPVGWDGKFPLSALQTDAPPEPTTPKEKETQLCANSHADFRLAKAECRTQVAQCVFDESKKPNFDWSFVTACMDAKWRIV
;
A
#
# COMPACT_ATOMS: atom_id res chain seq x y z
N MET A 1 -9.81 -2.90 12.55
CA MET A 1 -10.47 -1.89 11.68
C MET A 1 -9.94 -1.86 10.26
N GLY A 2 -8.62 -1.89 10.04
CA GLY A 2 -8.05 -1.84 8.67
C GLY A 2 -8.63 -2.85 7.67
N VAL A 3 -8.82 -4.11 8.08
CA VAL A 3 -9.42 -5.17 7.23
C VAL A 3 -10.86 -4.84 6.82
N SER A 4 -11.71 -4.45 7.78
CA SER A 4 -13.11 -4.11 7.51
C SER A 4 -13.21 -2.92 6.57
N PHE A 5 -12.36 -1.89 6.76
CA PHE A 5 -12.31 -0.73 5.87
C PHE A 5 -11.85 -1.10 4.46
N ALA A 6 -10.78 -1.90 4.34
CA ALA A 6 -10.20 -2.31 3.06
C ALA A 6 -11.21 -3.11 2.20
N LEU A 7 -12.12 -3.85 2.84
CA LEU A 7 -13.14 -4.67 2.19
C LEU A 7 -14.48 -3.96 1.97
N GLN A 8 -14.59 -2.68 2.34
CA GLN A 8 -15.76 -1.87 2.00
C GLN A 8 -15.88 -1.74 0.47
N ASN A 9 -17.13 -1.70 -0.03
CA ASN A 9 -17.50 -1.54 -1.44
C ASN A 9 -17.39 -2.79 -2.33
N GLU A 10 -17.75 -3.98 -1.80
CA GLU A 10 -17.87 -5.22 -2.58
C GLU A 10 -16.59 -5.66 -3.32
N LYS A 11 -15.42 -5.15 -2.89
CA LYS A 11 -14.14 -5.53 -3.49
C LYS A 11 -13.85 -7.00 -3.23
N THR A 12 -13.46 -7.73 -4.27
CA THR A 12 -13.09 -9.16 -4.16
C THR A 12 -11.78 -9.38 -3.40
N SER A 13 -10.91 -8.36 -3.35
CA SER A 13 -9.69 -8.34 -2.54
C SER A 13 -9.30 -6.92 -2.12
N ALA A 14 -8.45 -6.84 -1.09
CA ALA A 14 -7.85 -5.60 -0.63
C ALA A 14 -6.46 -5.84 -0.02
N TRP A 15 -5.64 -4.80 0.07
CA TRP A 15 -4.31 -4.89 0.69
C TRP A 15 -4.29 -4.22 2.05
N VAL A 16 -3.73 -4.90 3.03
CA VAL A 16 -3.45 -4.35 4.36
C VAL A 16 -1.94 -4.29 4.54
N TYR A 17 -1.43 -3.10 4.83
CA TYR A 17 -0.01 -2.84 5.04
C TYR A 17 0.28 -2.73 6.53
N LYS A 18 1.38 -3.35 6.96
CA LYS A 18 1.99 -3.13 8.27
C LYS A 18 3.08 -2.07 8.08
N ILE A 19 2.89 -0.92 8.70
CA ILE A 19 3.75 0.25 8.50
C ILE A 19 4.38 0.60 9.84
N HIS A 20 5.70 0.82 9.86
CA HIS A 20 6.38 1.24 11.07
C HIS A 20 6.05 2.70 11.39
N SER A 21 5.81 3.03 12.66
CA SER A 21 5.43 4.39 13.07
C SER A 21 6.59 5.37 12.97
N THR A 22 6.36 6.56 12.42
CA THR A 22 7.37 7.62 12.30
C THR A 22 6.83 8.96 12.76
N PRO A 23 7.69 9.94 13.13
CA PRO A 23 7.22 11.19 13.72
C PRO A 23 6.36 12.06 12.80
N ASN A 24 6.31 11.81 11.49
CA ASN A 24 5.38 12.51 10.59
C ASN A 24 3.92 11.99 10.68
N MET A 25 3.68 10.90 11.41
CA MET A 25 2.34 10.38 11.71
C MET A 25 1.76 11.11 12.93
N ILE A 26 0.54 11.61 12.79
CA ILE A 26 -0.14 12.44 13.80
C ILE A 26 -1.34 11.67 14.35
N ASP A 27 -1.41 11.53 15.67
CA ASP A 27 -2.61 11.03 16.36
C ASP A 27 -3.78 12.00 16.16
N LEU A 28 -4.85 11.54 15.53
CA LEU A 28 -6.02 12.39 15.29
C LEU A 28 -6.85 12.59 16.55
N ASN A 29 -6.91 11.61 17.48
CA ASN A 29 -7.72 11.70 18.70
C ASN A 29 -7.35 12.91 19.56
N ASP A 30 -6.06 13.21 19.61
CA ASP A 30 -5.51 14.31 20.40
C ASP A 30 -5.33 15.60 19.58
N SER A 31 -5.83 15.65 18.34
CA SER A 31 -5.72 16.81 17.44
C SER A 31 -6.86 17.82 17.62
N GLY A 32 -7.71 17.68 18.64
CA GLY A 32 -8.60 18.77 19.08
C GLY A 32 -9.72 19.16 18.10
N PHE A 33 -10.11 18.27 17.19
CA PHE A 33 -11.28 18.41 16.32
C PHE A 33 -12.27 17.27 16.52
N GLU A 34 -13.50 17.45 16.02
CA GLU A 34 -14.52 16.41 16.10
C GLU A 34 -14.22 15.28 15.12
N ILE A 35 -13.81 14.13 15.65
CA ILE A 35 -13.61 12.92 14.86
C ILE A 35 -14.96 12.21 14.73
N ARG A 36 -15.40 12.04 13.48
CA ARG A 36 -16.64 11.33 13.15
C ARG A 36 -16.62 9.87 13.64
N TYR A 37 -15.45 9.24 13.61
CA TYR A 37 -15.24 7.83 13.96
C TYR A 37 -14.18 7.67 15.06
N LYS A 38 -14.43 8.21 16.26
CA LYS A 38 -13.48 8.17 17.42
C LYS A 38 -12.91 6.79 17.78
N LYS A 39 -13.61 5.71 17.41
CA LYS A 39 -13.16 4.34 17.68
C LYS A 39 -12.02 3.90 16.76
N GLU A 40 -11.71 4.64 15.70
CA GLU A 40 -10.70 4.28 14.70
C GLU A 40 -9.27 4.42 15.18
N GLU A 41 -9.03 5.22 16.24
CA GLU A 41 -7.69 5.46 16.78
C GLU A 41 -6.68 5.81 15.66
N GLU A 42 -7.12 6.72 14.79
CA GLU A 42 -6.49 7.01 13.51
C GLU A 42 -5.21 7.83 13.66
N PHE A 43 -4.20 7.46 12.87
CA PHE A 43 -2.98 8.24 12.66
C PHE A 43 -2.89 8.69 11.20
N SER A 44 -2.64 9.98 10.98
CA SER A 44 -2.43 10.55 9.64
C SER A 44 -0.95 10.83 9.37
N ALA A 45 -0.39 10.26 8.30
CA ALA A 45 0.99 10.49 7.88
C ALA A 45 1.12 11.75 7.00
N LEU A 46 1.55 12.87 7.59
CA LEU A 46 1.76 14.10 6.84
C LEU A 46 2.96 13.93 5.88
N GLY A 47 2.74 14.19 4.60
CA GLY A 47 3.73 13.93 3.54
C GLY A 47 3.79 12.48 3.05
N GLY A 48 2.98 11.59 3.63
CA GLY A 48 2.82 10.19 3.22
C GLY A 48 3.74 9.20 3.93
N VAL A 49 3.69 7.95 3.44
CA VAL A 49 4.46 6.80 3.93
C VAL A 49 5.42 6.37 2.83
N LEU A 50 6.70 6.20 3.16
CA LEU A 50 7.70 5.73 2.21
C LEU A 50 7.63 4.21 2.04
N TYR A 51 8.02 3.69 0.87
CA TYR A 51 8.01 2.25 0.62
C TYR A 51 8.92 1.48 1.59
N ASP A 52 10.11 2.03 1.89
CA ASP A 52 11.08 1.41 2.82
C ASP A 52 10.61 1.46 4.29
N GLN A 53 9.51 2.17 4.60
CA GLN A 53 8.87 2.24 5.92
C GLN A 53 7.85 1.12 6.15
N ILE A 54 7.40 0.48 5.07
CA ILE A 54 6.44 -0.62 5.12
C ILE A 54 7.17 -1.88 5.58
N GLU A 55 6.77 -2.46 6.71
CA GLU A 55 7.37 -3.68 7.24
C GLU A 55 6.88 -4.92 6.47
N ALA A 56 5.60 -4.94 6.12
CA ALA A 56 4.97 -6.09 5.48
C ALA A 56 3.61 -5.73 4.86
N TRP A 57 3.06 -6.64 4.05
CA TRP A 57 1.70 -6.51 3.51
C TRP A 57 0.99 -7.87 3.42
N VAL A 58 -0.33 -7.83 3.37
CA VAL A 58 -1.15 -9.01 3.13
C VAL A 58 -2.30 -8.65 2.19
N GLU A 59 -2.54 -9.51 1.20
CA GLU A 59 -3.80 -9.46 0.45
C GLU A 59 -4.88 -10.16 1.27
N VAL A 60 -5.94 -9.41 1.56
CA VAL A 60 -7.13 -9.93 2.22
C VAL A 60 -8.18 -10.21 1.17
N THR A 61 -8.59 -11.47 1.09
CA THR A 61 -9.68 -11.93 0.23
C THR A 61 -10.70 -12.70 1.08
N TYR A 62 -11.94 -12.78 0.60
CA TYR A 62 -12.98 -13.58 1.26
C TYR A 62 -12.49 -15.03 1.49
N ASN A 63 -11.98 -15.66 0.43
CA ASN A 63 -11.47 -17.03 0.49
C ASN A 63 -10.21 -17.15 1.37
N GLY A 64 -9.35 -16.13 1.38
CA GLY A 64 -8.16 -16.07 2.24
C GLY A 64 -8.54 -16.09 3.72
N LEU A 65 -9.49 -15.24 4.11
CA LEU A 65 -10.01 -15.19 5.48
C LEU A 65 -10.66 -16.52 5.90
N ARG A 66 -11.41 -17.16 4.99
CA ARG A 66 -11.99 -18.48 5.23
C ARG A 66 -10.94 -19.57 5.41
N LYS A 67 -9.88 -19.57 4.59
CA LYS A 67 -8.75 -20.50 4.72
C LYS A 67 -7.97 -20.28 6.02
N ALA A 68 -7.90 -19.04 6.50
CA ALA A 68 -7.31 -18.69 7.79
C ALA A 68 -8.18 -19.11 8.99
N GLY A 69 -9.28 -19.84 8.78
CA GLY A 69 -10.13 -20.40 9.84
C GLY A 69 -11.36 -19.57 10.19
N MET A 70 -11.63 -18.48 9.47
CA MET A 70 -12.78 -17.63 9.75
C MET A 70 -14.09 -18.26 9.25
N LYS A 71 -15.13 -18.25 10.10
CA LYS A 71 -16.49 -18.67 9.73
C LYS A 71 -17.07 -17.67 8.72
N SER A 72 -17.85 -18.13 7.74
CA SER A 72 -18.42 -17.23 6.71
C SER A 72 -19.21 -16.08 7.32
N GLY A 73 -20.06 -16.32 8.33
CA GLY A 73 -20.79 -15.25 8.99
C GLY A 73 -19.90 -14.18 9.63
N ASN A 74 -18.69 -14.53 10.08
CA ASN A 74 -17.73 -13.55 10.60
C ASN A 74 -17.04 -12.79 9.46
N VAL A 75 -16.74 -13.46 8.34
CA VAL A 75 -16.24 -12.79 7.13
C VAL A 75 -17.29 -11.82 6.60
N ASP A 76 -18.56 -12.23 6.51
CA ASP A 76 -19.68 -11.40 6.06
C ASP A 76 -19.81 -10.15 6.93
N LYS A 77 -19.69 -10.27 8.26
CA LYS A 77 -19.63 -9.12 9.17
C LYS A 77 -18.51 -8.12 8.85
N LEU A 78 -17.31 -8.59 8.44
CA LEU A 78 -16.21 -7.71 8.05
C LEU A 78 -16.52 -6.93 6.77
N PHE A 79 -17.06 -7.62 5.76
CA PHE A 79 -17.42 -7.03 4.47
C PHE A 79 -18.63 -6.08 4.58
N ASN A 80 -19.56 -6.37 5.48
CA ASN A 80 -20.74 -5.54 5.74
C ASN A 80 -20.52 -4.43 6.78
N VAL A 81 -19.30 -4.32 7.34
CA VAL A 81 -18.95 -3.34 8.38
C VAL A 81 -19.85 -3.45 9.62
N GLU A 82 -20.19 -4.67 10.00
CA GLU A 82 -20.97 -4.97 11.19
C GLU A 82 -20.07 -4.98 12.44
N PRO A 83 -20.65 -4.86 13.66
CA PRO A 83 -19.88 -4.99 14.89
C PRO A 83 -19.09 -6.30 14.95
N ILE A 84 -17.78 -6.17 15.14
CA ILE A 84 -16.85 -7.29 15.25
C ILE A 84 -16.84 -7.77 16.71
N ASP A 85 -17.30 -8.99 16.93
CA ASP A 85 -17.38 -9.68 18.22
C ASP A 85 -16.51 -10.96 18.26
N PHE A 86 -15.52 -11.03 17.38
CA PHE A 86 -14.64 -12.18 17.22
C PHE A 86 -13.18 -11.76 17.03
N GLU A 87 -12.26 -12.66 17.35
CA GLU A 87 -10.83 -12.48 17.08
C GLU A 87 -10.52 -12.71 15.61
N LEU A 88 -9.74 -11.80 15.01
CA LEU A 88 -9.21 -11.99 13.67
C LEU A 88 -8.10 -13.05 13.71
N PRO A 89 -8.03 -13.97 12.73
CA PRO A 89 -6.92 -14.90 12.64
C PRO A 89 -5.62 -14.14 12.39
N ALA A 90 -4.50 -14.76 12.77
CA ALA A 90 -3.19 -14.25 12.38
C ALA A 90 -3.09 -14.22 10.84
N PHE A 91 -2.79 -13.04 10.31
CA PHE A 91 -2.54 -12.86 8.89
C PHE A 91 -1.11 -13.29 8.56
N ASN A 92 -0.96 -14.08 7.50
CA ASN A 92 0.36 -14.41 6.95
C ASN A 92 0.86 -13.23 6.12
N PHE A 93 1.48 -12.26 6.79
CA PHE A 93 2.07 -11.11 6.15
C PHE A 93 3.30 -11.51 5.33
N THR A 94 3.38 -11.01 4.10
CA THR A 94 4.61 -11.03 3.29
C THR A 94 5.51 -9.91 3.78
N THR A 95 6.67 -10.27 4.31
CA THR A 95 7.67 -9.29 4.78
C THR A 95 8.23 -8.49 3.62
N ASN A 96 8.39 -7.18 3.80
CA ASN A 96 9.06 -6.33 2.84
C ASN A 96 10.58 -6.52 2.93
N PRO A 97 11.27 -7.04 1.90
CA PRO A 97 12.72 -7.18 1.93
C PRO A 97 13.46 -5.84 1.94
N ASP A 98 12.80 -4.76 1.53
CA ASP A 98 13.37 -3.42 1.45
C ASP A 98 13.03 -2.55 2.68
N TYR A 99 12.44 -3.16 3.72
CA TYR A 99 12.21 -2.46 4.99
C TYR A 99 13.52 -1.95 5.59
N ASN A 100 13.53 -0.68 5.98
CA ASN A 100 14.71 -0.02 6.50
C ASN A 100 14.65 0.11 8.03
N HIS A 101 15.53 -0.63 8.72
CA HIS A 101 15.63 -0.62 10.18
C HIS A 101 16.00 0.72 10.81
N LYS A 102 16.29 1.78 10.02
CA LYS A 102 16.42 3.15 10.54
C LYS A 102 15.15 3.64 11.25
N TYR A 103 14.01 3.00 11.00
CA TYR A 103 12.73 3.37 11.61
C TYR A 103 12.49 2.72 12.97
N ASP A 104 13.20 1.64 13.35
CA ASP A 104 12.86 0.76 14.48
C ASP A 104 12.72 1.47 15.84
N ASP A 105 13.47 2.55 16.05
CA ASP A 105 13.48 3.32 17.29
C ASP A 105 12.54 4.54 17.26
N LEU A 106 11.71 4.66 16.22
CA LEU A 106 10.84 5.81 16.00
C LEU A 106 9.42 5.54 16.48
N SER A 107 8.67 6.63 16.65
CA SER A 107 7.28 6.60 17.09
C SER A 107 6.51 7.73 16.45
N ALA A 108 5.17 7.57 16.41
CA ALA A 108 4.28 8.61 15.94
C ALA A 108 4.34 9.87 16.82
N SER A 109 4.01 11.01 16.23
CA SER A 109 3.83 12.26 16.96
C SER A 109 2.48 12.29 17.67
N PRO A 110 2.38 13.05 18.79
CA PRO A 110 1.09 13.36 19.40
C PRO A 110 0.23 14.24 18.47
N GLY A 111 -1.02 14.42 18.85
CA GLY A 111 -1.96 15.27 18.10
C GLY A 111 -1.46 16.69 17.86
N GLN A 112 -1.90 17.27 16.74
CA GLN A 112 -1.49 18.58 16.25
C GLN A 112 -2.72 19.46 15.97
N PRO A 113 -3.33 20.09 17.00
CA PRO A 113 -4.56 20.87 16.82
C PRO A 113 -4.46 22.05 15.85
N GLN A 114 -3.27 22.63 15.71
CA GLN A 114 -2.99 23.69 14.73
C GLN A 114 -3.04 23.19 13.27
N LEU A 115 -3.07 21.88 13.04
CA LEU A 115 -3.21 21.26 11.71
C LEU A 115 -4.63 20.75 11.42
N ALA A 116 -5.58 20.89 12.34
CA ALA A 116 -6.92 20.33 12.21
C ALA A 116 -7.75 20.96 11.07
N GLY A 117 -7.57 22.26 10.82
CA GLY A 117 -8.22 22.97 9.73
C GLY A 117 -9.72 23.26 9.89
N ASP A 118 -10.35 22.87 11.00
CA ASP A 118 -11.71 23.29 11.32
C ASP A 118 -11.79 24.75 11.80
N SER A 119 -12.99 25.34 11.72
CA SER A 119 -13.21 26.75 12.04
C SER A 119 -12.77 27.15 13.46
N ALA A 120 -12.90 26.27 14.45
CA ALA A 120 -12.53 26.59 15.83
C ALA A 120 -11.01 26.62 16.00
N ASN A 121 -10.31 25.63 15.44
CA ASN A 121 -8.84 25.61 15.47
C ASN A 121 -8.22 26.70 14.58
N LEU A 122 -8.80 27.00 13.42
CA LEU A 122 -8.36 28.12 12.58
C LEU A 122 -8.49 29.47 13.29
N ALA A 123 -9.55 29.67 14.09
CA ALA A 123 -9.71 30.89 14.89
C ALA A 123 -8.70 30.98 16.04
N LYS A 124 -8.32 29.83 16.62
CA LYS A 124 -7.38 29.71 17.73
C LYS A 124 -5.91 29.87 17.30
N TYR A 125 -5.52 29.25 16.18
CA TYR A 125 -4.16 29.21 15.65
C TYR A 125 -4.03 30.06 14.38
N LYS A 126 -4.14 31.38 14.54
CA LYS A 126 -4.20 32.35 13.43
C LYS A 126 -2.85 32.93 13.03
N GLU A 127 -1.78 32.56 13.74
CA GLU A 127 -0.43 33.10 13.57
C GLU A 127 0.21 32.66 12.25
N LYS A 128 -0.21 31.50 11.72
CA LYS A 128 0.28 30.92 10.46
C LYS A 128 -0.87 30.30 9.69
N SER A 129 -0.67 30.11 8.39
CA SER A 129 -1.54 29.25 7.58
C SER A 129 -1.38 27.78 7.99
N LEU A 130 -2.35 26.94 7.64
CA LEU A 130 -2.24 25.49 7.79
C LEU A 130 -0.99 24.94 7.10
N GLU A 131 -0.69 25.44 5.89
CA GLU A 131 0.53 25.10 5.16
C GLU A 131 1.79 25.50 5.94
N GLY A 132 1.78 26.69 6.56
CA GLY A 132 2.90 27.15 7.40
C GLY A 132 3.12 26.25 8.62
N TYR A 133 2.04 25.83 9.29
CA TYR A 133 2.13 24.86 10.38
C TYR A 133 2.56 23.47 9.90
N ALA A 134 2.13 23.05 8.70
CA ALA A 134 2.51 21.76 8.12
C ALA A 134 4.01 21.73 7.80
N ILE A 135 4.54 22.81 7.22
CA ILE A 135 5.97 22.97 6.96
C ILE A 135 6.76 22.94 8.28
N GLU A 136 6.35 23.73 9.29
CA GLU A 136 7.02 23.74 10.60
C GLU A 136 7.02 22.36 11.27
N PHE A 137 5.90 21.64 11.20
CA PHE A 137 5.80 20.28 11.70
C PHE A 137 6.77 19.34 10.96
N MET A 138 6.86 19.44 9.63
CA MET A 138 7.76 18.60 8.83
C MET A 138 9.24 18.97 9.01
N GLU A 139 9.56 20.25 9.23
CA GLU A 139 10.92 20.67 9.61
C GLU A 139 11.38 20.00 10.91
N LYS A 140 10.46 19.83 11.87
CA LYS A 140 10.75 19.19 13.15
C LYS A 140 10.76 17.66 13.06
N ASN A 141 9.81 17.06 12.34
CA ASN A 141 9.49 15.64 12.43
C ASN A 141 9.73 14.84 11.13
N GLY A 142 9.93 15.52 10.00
CA GLY A 142 9.96 14.91 8.67
C GLY A 142 11.31 14.33 8.25
N LYS A 143 12.40 14.61 8.99
CA LYS A 143 13.75 14.16 8.61
C LYS A 143 13.86 12.64 8.38
N PRO A 144 13.30 11.76 9.23
CA PRO A 144 13.37 10.31 9.01
C PRO A 144 12.71 9.84 7.71
N VAL A 145 11.70 10.58 7.24
CA VAL A 145 10.95 10.30 6.01
C VAL A 145 11.42 11.16 4.84
N GLY A 146 12.65 11.67 4.89
CA GLY A 146 13.29 12.32 3.74
C GLY A 146 12.85 13.77 3.49
N TRP A 147 12.30 14.47 4.49
CA TRP A 147 12.05 15.90 4.37
C TRP A 147 13.35 16.68 4.15
N ASP A 148 13.42 17.40 3.03
CA ASP A 148 14.54 18.25 2.62
C ASP A 148 14.10 19.72 2.37
N GLY A 149 12.93 20.09 2.90
CA GLY A 149 12.22 21.33 2.58
C GLY A 149 11.08 21.13 1.57
N LYS A 150 10.89 19.90 1.06
CA LYS A 150 9.74 19.50 0.23
C LYS A 150 9.07 18.24 0.77
N PHE A 151 7.77 18.11 0.51
CA PHE A 151 7.03 16.91 0.91
C PHE A 151 7.59 15.67 0.17
N PRO A 152 7.90 14.57 0.89
CA PRO A 152 8.62 13.42 0.34
C PRO A 152 7.96 12.78 -0.88
N LEU A 153 6.63 12.80 -0.95
CA LEU A 153 5.85 12.25 -2.06
C LEU A 153 5.34 13.29 -3.06
N SER A 154 5.77 14.56 -2.95
CA SER A 154 5.38 15.61 -3.92
C SER A 154 5.94 15.34 -5.32
N ALA A 155 6.96 14.49 -5.42
CA ALA A 155 7.59 14.05 -6.64
C ALA A 155 7.24 12.59 -7.00
N LEU A 156 6.09 12.06 -6.55
CA LEU A 156 5.55 10.84 -7.17
C LEU A 156 5.49 11.09 -8.67
N GLN A 157 6.47 10.56 -9.38
CA GLN A 157 6.60 10.68 -10.81
C GLN A 157 5.29 10.14 -11.39
N THR A 158 4.53 11.02 -12.05
CA THR A 158 3.48 10.61 -12.99
C THR A 158 4.04 9.77 -14.14
N ASP A 159 5.36 9.59 -14.16
CA ASP A 159 6.16 8.86 -15.12
C ASP A 159 6.24 7.36 -14.80
N ALA A 160 5.29 6.82 -14.02
CA ALA A 160 5.00 5.39 -14.14
C ALA A 160 4.90 5.10 -15.65
N PRO A 161 5.78 4.26 -16.22
CA PRO A 161 5.80 4.06 -17.66
C PRO A 161 4.38 3.71 -18.09
N PRO A 162 3.84 4.37 -19.14
CA PRO A 162 2.48 4.09 -19.58
C PRO A 162 2.33 2.59 -19.76
N GLU A 163 1.21 2.02 -19.32
CA GLU A 163 0.97 0.59 -19.48
C GLU A 163 1.23 0.22 -20.95
N PRO A 164 2.06 -0.80 -21.21
CA PRO A 164 2.44 -1.15 -22.56
C PRO A 164 1.19 -1.50 -23.39
N THR A 165 0.98 -0.73 -24.45
CA THR A 165 -0.24 -0.83 -25.27
C THR A 165 -0.07 -1.84 -26.42
N THR A 166 1.17 -2.19 -26.74
CA THR A 166 1.47 -3.13 -27.83
C THR A 166 2.03 -4.47 -27.31
N PRO A 167 1.83 -5.57 -28.05
CA PRO A 167 2.45 -6.87 -27.75
C PRO A 167 3.97 -6.80 -27.55
N LYS A 168 4.66 -5.96 -28.34
CA LYS A 168 6.12 -5.83 -28.30
C LYS A 168 6.60 -5.11 -27.05
N GLU A 169 5.87 -4.10 -26.60
CA GLU A 169 6.16 -3.40 -25.34
C GLU A 169 5.90 -4.32 -24.14
N LYS A 170 4.81 -5.11 -24.17
CA LYS A 170 4.51 -6.11 -23.14
C LYS A 170 5.59 -7.19 -23.03
N GLU A 171 6.04 -7.73 -24.17
CA GLU A 171 7.19 -8.66 -24.21
C GLU A 171 8.47 -8.01 -23.66
N THR A 172 8.73 -6.76 -24.04
CA THR A 172 9.92 -6.02 -23.58
C THR A 172 9.88 -5.82 -22.07
N GLN A 173 8.72 -5.51 -21.50
CA GLN A 173 8.53 -5.35 -20.06
C GLN A 173 8.73 -6.68 -19.33
N LEU A 174 8.10 -7.77 -19.79
CA LEU A 174 8.24 -9.11 -19.20
C LEU A 174 9.69 -9.60 -19.19
N CYS A 175 10.45 -9.27 -20.24
CA CYS A 175 11.85 -9.67 -20.34
C CYS A 175 12.85 -8.64 -19.78
N ALA A 176 12.40 -7.54 -19.18
CA ALA A 176 13.28 -6.47 -18.68
C ALA A 176 14.28 -7.00 -17.65
N ASN A 177 13.80 -7.81 -16.70
CA ASN A 177 14.55 -8.42 -15.61
C ASN A 177 14.75 -9.94 -15.77
N SER A 178 14.63 -10.45 -17.00
CA SER A 178 14.62 -11.89 -17.31
C SER A 178 15.76 -12.71 -16.71
N HIS A 179 16.95 -12.14 -16.56
CA HIS A 179 18.07 -12.83 -15.92
C HIS A 179 17.87 -13.01 -14.41
N ALA A 180 17.33 -11.99 -13.74
CA ALA A 180 17.05 -12.04 -12.30
C ALA A 180 15.83 -12.92 -11.99
N ASP A 181 14.78 -12.84 -12.82
CA ASP A 181 13.50 -13.49 -12.53
C ASP A 181 13.42 -14.94 -13.04
N PHE A 182 14.12 -15.24 -14.13
CA PHE A 182 14.00 -16.52 -14.85
C PHE A 182 15.36 -17.20 -15.15
N ARG A 183 16.50 -16.57 -14.82
CA ARG A 183 17.86 -16.96 -15.28
C ARG A 183 18.00 -17.08 -16.80
N LEU A 184 17.15 -16.37 -17.56
CA LEU A 184 17.17 -16.40 -19.02
C LEU A 184 17.95 -15.20 -19.56
N ALA A 185 18.69 -15.42 -20.66
CA ALA A 185 19.14 -14.31 -21.47
C ALA A 185 17.92 -13.61 -22.11
N LYS A 186 18.00 -12.30 -22.37
CA LYS A 186 16.87 -11.54 -22.95
C LYS A 186 16.33 -12.15 -24.25
N ALA A 187 17.20 -12.64 -25.13
CA ALA A 187 16.79 -13.28 -26.37
C ALA A 187 16.01 -14.58 -26.12
N GLU A 188 16.46 -15.38 -25.16
CA GLU A 188 15.80 -16.62 -24.75
C GLU A 188 14.45 -16.33 -24.10
N CYS A 189 14.38 -15.34 -23.19
CA CYS A 189 13.13 -14.90 -22.61
C CYS A 189 12.09 -14.52 -23.68
N ARG A 190 12.49 -13.81 -24.74
CA ARG A 190 11.57 -13.44 -25.82
C ARG A 190 11.05 -14.66 -26.58
N THR A 191 11.91 -15.65 -26.83
CA THR A 191 11.48 -16.93 -27.41
C THR A 191 10.47 -17.65 -26.50
N GLN A 192 10.69 -17.64 -25.18
CA GLN A 192 9.77 -18.26 -24.23
C GLN A 192 8.44 -17.51 -24.12
N VAL A 193 8.47 -16.17 -24.12
CA VAL A 193 7.25 -15.34 -24.18
C VAL A 193 6.47 -15.65 -25.45
N ALA A 194 7.12 -15.72 -26.61
CA ALA A 194 6.46 -16.08 -27.87
C ALA A 194 5.82 -17.47 -27.83
N GLN A 195 6.47 -18.45 -27.18
CA GLN A 195 5.90 -19.77 -26.99
C GLN A 195 4.65 -19.71 -26.09
N CYS A 196 4.71 -19.00 -24.96
CA CYS A 196 3.54 -18.82 -24.10
C CYS A 196 2.41 -18.06 -24.80
N VAL A 197 2.70 -17.05 -25.62
CA VAL A 197 1.68 -16.37 -26.45
C VAL A 197 1.03 -17.37 -27.41
N PHE A 198 1.82 -18.22 -28.09
CA PHE A 198 1.27 -19.23 -29.00
C PHE A 198 0.38 -20.25 -28.28
N ASP A 199 0.79 -20.72 -27.10
CA ASP A 199 0.07 -21.69 -26.29
C ASP A 199 -1.26 -21.10 -25.76
N GLU A 200 -1.21 -19.84 -25.30
CA GLU A 200 -2.31 -19.20 -24.56
C GLU A 200 -3.29 -18.43 -25.46
N SER A 201 -2.84 -17.93 -26.63
CA SER A 201 -3.67 -17.13 -27.56
C SER A 201 -4.93 -17.84 -28.08
N LYS A 202 -4.98 -19.17 -27.98
CA LYS A 202 -6.14 -19.98 -28.40
C LYS A 202 -7.25 -20.00 -27.36
N LYS A 203 -7.00 -19.50 -26.14
CA LYS A 203 -8.00 -19.48 -25.08
C LYS A 203 -9.04 -18.37 -25.34
N PRO A 204 -10.33 -18.62 -25.03
CA PRO A 204 -11.33 -17.57 -25.07
C PRO A 204 -10.95 -16.45 -24.10
N ASN A 205 -11.18 -15.19 -24.48
CA ASN A 205 -10.81 -14.00 -23.71
C ASN A 205 -9.32 -13.90 -23.38
N PHE A 206 -8.45 -14.23 -24.33
CA PHE A 206 -7.01 -14.08 -24.17
C PHE A 206 -6.62 -12.71 -23.63
N ASP A 207 -5.82 -12.72 -22.55
CA ASP A 207 -5.16 -11.55 -21.99
C ASP A 207 -3.71 -11.91 -21.61
N TRP A 208 -2.85 -10.89 -21.52
CA TRP A 208 -1.44 -11.01 -21.21
C TRP A 208 -1.14 -11.52 -19.80
N SER A 209 -2.11 -11.49 -18.88
CA SER A 209 -2.01 -12.20 -17.60
C SER A 209 -1.81 -13.71 -17.79
N PHE A 210 -2.36 -14.32 -18.84
CA PHE A 210 -2.14 -15.74 -19.15
C PHE A 210 -0.72 -16.03 -19.61
N VAL A 211 -0.13 -15.12 -20.38
CA VAL A 211 1.28 -15.21 -20.82
C VAL A 211 2.21 -15.08 -19.62
N THR A 212 1.92 -14.14 -18.73
CA THR A 212 2.67 -13.93 -17.48
C THR A 212 2.61 -15.17 -16.59
N ALA A 213 1.41 -15.75 -16.39
CA ALA A 213 1.24 -16.97 -15.62
C ALA A 213 1.97 -18.18 -16.26
N CYS A 214 1.96 -18.29 -17.59
CA CYS A 214 2.70 -19.33 -18.31
C CYS A 214 4.22 -19.20 -18.11
N MET A 215 4.74 -17.97 -18.15
CA MET A 215 6.15 -17.69 -17.87
C MET A 215 6.51 -18.06 -16.42
N ASP A 216 5.68 -17.64 -15.47
CA ASP A 216 5.92 -17.84 -14.06
C ASP A 216 5.93 -19.33 -13.69
N ALA A 217 4.97 -20.08 -14.20
CA ALA A 217 4.86 -21.51 -13.94
C ALA A 217 6.03 -22.32 -14.50
N LYS A 218 6.61 -21.89 -15.62
CA LYS A 218 7.66 -22.64 -16.32
C LYS A 218 9.07 -22.26 -15.91
N TRP A 219 9.33 -20.99 -15.57
CA TRP A 219 10.71 -20.49 -15.43
C TRP A 219 10.98 -19.58 -14.24
N ARG A 220 9.98 -19.20 -13.44
CA ARG A 220 10.22 -18.30 -12.30
C ARG A 220 11.09 -18.96 -11.25
N ILE A 221 12.13 -18.25 -10.82
CA ILE A 221 12.96 -18.66 -9.70
C ILE A 221 12.13 -18.47 -8.42
N VAL A 222 12.04 -19.54 -7.62
CA VAL A 222 11.44 -19.53 -6.28
C VAL A 222 12.55 -19.39 -5.24
#